data_AF-A0AAU4VC74-F1
#
_entry.id   AF-A0AAU4VC74-F1
#
_cell.length_a   1.000
_cell.length_b   1.000
_cell.length_c   1.000
_cell.angle_alpha   90.00
_cell.angle_beta   90.00
_cell.angle_gamma   90.00
#
_symmetry.space_group_name_H-M   'P 1'
#
loop_
_entity.id
_entity.type
_entity.pdbx_description
1 polymer ?
#
loop_
_entity_poly.entity_id
_entity_poly.type
_entity_poly.pdbx_seq_one_letter_code
_entity_poly.pdbx_strand_id
1 'polypeptide(L)' 'MDGSQRQSHPEGELVQLAEQLGLHRLAVEDAVQARQRSKRERFGDVLAVALQTLW' A
#
# COMPACT_ATOMS: atom_id res chain seq x y z
N MET A 1 27.52 5.27 -19.56
CA MET A 1 26.97 4.80 -18.28
C MET A 1 25.75 5.65 -18.02
N ASP A 2 24.63 5.23 -18.59
CA ASP A 2 23.37 5.97 -18.53
C ASP A 2 22.77 5.80 -17.14
N GLY A 3 22.74 6.89 -16.39
CA GLY A 3 22.15 6.98 -15.06
C GLY A 3 20.64 6.89 -15.17
N SER A 4 20.14 5.66 -15.38
CA SER A 4 18.75 5.26 -15.11
C SER A 4 18.44 5.46 -13.62
N GLN A 5 18.34 6.72 -13.19
CA GLN A 5 17.49 7.08 -12.07
C GLN A 5 16.06 6.88 -12.56
N ARG A 6 15.64 5.61 -12.52
CA ARG A 6 14.24 5.22 -12.59
C ARG A 6 13.61 5.94 -11.41
N GLN A 7 13.01 7.11 -11.65
CA GLN A 7 12.23 7.84 -10.65
C GLN A 7 10.97 7.02 -10.39
N SER A 8 11.14 5.89 -9.70
CA SER A 8 10.07 5.10 -9.17
C SER A 8 9.45 5.93 -8.07
N HIS A 9 8.34 6.59 -8.38
CA HIS A 9 7.56 7.26 -7.34
C HIS A 9 7.13 6.19 -6.31
N PRO A 10 7.16 6.49 -5.00
CA PRO A 10 6.87 5.51 -3.96
C PRO A 10 5.49 4.85 -4.14
N GLU A 11 4.53 5.57 -4.71
CA GLU A 11 3.22 5.06 -5.09
C GLU A 11 3.30 3.92 -6.12
N GLY A 12 4.16 4.07 -7.14
CA GLY A 12 4.35 3.07 -8.19
C GLY A 12 5.10 1.83 -7.73
N GLU A 13 5.99 1.96 -6.74
CA GLU A 13 6.66 0.81 -6.11
C GLU A 13 5.70 0.02 -5.22
N LEU A 14 4.86 0.72 -4.45
CA LEU A 14 3.84 0.10 -3.60
C LEU A 14 2.80 -0.68 -4.41
N VAL A 15 2.40 -0.16 -5.57
CA VAL A 15 1.47 -0.86 -6.48
C VAL A 15 2.10 -2.14 -7.03
N GLN A 16 3.36 -2.09 -7.50
CA GLN A 16 4.05 -3.28 -8.00
C GLN A 16 4.23 -4.34 -6.90
N LEU A 17 4.61 -3.90 -5.70
CA LEU A 17 4.74 -4.79 -4.53
C LEU A 17 3.39 -5.41 -4.16
N ALA A 18 2.30 -4.66 -4.26
CA ALA A 18 0.97 -5.16 -3.98
C ALA A 18 0.52 -6.25 -4.96
N GLU A 19 0.81 -6.09 -6.25
CA GLU A 19 0.55 -7.12 -7.26
C GLU A 19 1.33 -8.40 -6.95
N GLN A 20 2.61 -8.27 -6.58
CA GLN A 20 3.47 -9.40 -6.22
C GLN A 20 3.01 -10.14 -4.96
N LEU A 21 2.47 -9.40 -3.98
CA LEU A 21 1.98 -9.94 -2.71
C LEU A 21 0.50 -10.37 -2.76
N GLY A 22 -0.18 -10.18 -3.91
CA GLY A 22 -1.60 -10.49 -4.04
C GLY A 22 -2.50 -9.64 -3.15
N LEU A 23 -2.08 -8.40 -2.83
CA LEU A 23 -2.86 -7.50 -2.00
C LEU A 23 -4.03 -6.92 -2.78
N HIS A 24 -5.14 -6.71 -2.07
CA HIS A 24 -6.31 -6.10 -2.66
C HIS A 24 -6.04 -4.62 -3.00
N ARG A 25 -6.37 -4.19 -4.22
CA ARG A 25 -6.09 -2.83 -4.72
C ARG A 25 -6.58 -1.73 -3.76
N LEU A 26 -7.82 -1.87 -3.26
CA LEU A 26 -8.38 -0.92 -2.29
C LEU A 26 -7.55 -0.81 -1.01
N ALA A 27 -6.95 -1.91 -0.53
CA ALA A 27 -6.12 -1.87 0.68
C ALA A 27 -4.81 -1.08 0.46
N VAL A 28 -4.30 -1.07 -0.77
CA VAL A 28 -3.08 -0.35 -1.17
C VAL A 28 -3.37 1.13 -1.35
N GLU A 29 -4.47 1.46 -2.04
CA GLU A 29 -4.97 2.83 -2.17
C GLU A 29 -5.21 3.44 -0.78
N ASP A 30 -5.82 2.65 0.11
CA ASP A 30 -6.07 3.03 1.51
C ASP A 30 -4.78 3.36 2.27
N ALA A 31 -3.72 2.55 2.08
CA ALA A 31 -2.42 2.74 2.72
C ALA A 31 -1.69 3.98 2.19
N VAL A 32 -1.76 4.26 0.87
CA VAL A 32 -1.14 5.45 0.25
C VAL A 32 -1.80 6.74 0.72
N GLN A 33 -3.13 6.75 0.89
CA GLN A 33 -3.87 7.95 1.25
C GLN A 33 -3.77 8.33 2.75
N ALA A 34 -3.28 7.44 3.62
CA ALA A 34 -2.93 7.63 5.05
C ALA A 34 -3.97 8.34 5.98
N ARG A 35 -5.19 8.62 5.50
CA ARG A 35 -6.20 9.45 6.18
C ARG A 35 -7.23 8.65 6.98
N GLN A 36 -7.02 7.34 7.11
CA GLN A 36 -8.06 6.44 7.57
C GLN A 36 -8.12 6.37 9.10
N ARG A 37 -9.35 6.20 9.60
CA ARG A 37 -9.55 5.79 11.00
C ARG A 37 -9.02 4.38 11.17
N SER A 38 -8.51 4.06 12.36
CA SER A 38 -8.10 2.68 12.68
C SER A 38 -9.25 1.70 12.37
N LYS A 39 -8.99 0.73 11.50
CA LYS A 39 -9.98 -0.23 11.00
C LYS A 39 -9.35 -1.57 10.67
N ARG A 40 -10.20 -2.58 10.52
CA ARG A 40 -9.83 -3.92 10.05
C ARG A 40 -10.82 -4.34 8.97
N GLU A 41 -10.31 -4.73 7.82
CA GLU A 41 -11.10 -5.17 6.67
C GLU A 41 -10.54 -6.46 6.10
N ARG A 42 -11.42 -7.30 5.57
CA ARG A 42 -11.07 -8.59 4.96
C ARG A 42 -11.38 -8.53 3.47
N PHE A 43 -10.38 -8.82 2.66
CA PHE A 43 -10.47 -8.95 1.22
C PHE A 43 -10.17 -10.39 0.83
N GLY A 44 -11.21 -11.24 0.85
CA GLY A 44 -11.05 -12.69 0.70
C GLY A 44 -10.14 -13.25 1.80
N ASP A 45 -8.99 -13.79 1.40
CA ASP A 45 -8.01 -14.38 2.30
C ASP A 45 -7.05 -13.36 2.93
N VAL A 46 -7.07 -12.11 2.46
CA VAL A 46 -6.21 -11.03 2.96
C VAL A 46 -6.91 -10.24 4.06
N LEU A 47 -6.20 -9.97 5.17
CA LEU A 47 -6.66 -9.08 6.24
C LEU A 47 -5.86 -7.77 6.21
N ALA A 48 -6.54 -6.66 5.96
CA ALA A 48 -5.97 -5.32 6.02
C ALA A 48 -6.28 -4.66 7.37
N VAL A 49 -5.28 -4.06 8.00
CA VAL A 49 -5.42 -3.35 9.28
C VAL A 49 -4.78 -1.98 9.17
N ALA A 50 -5.57 -0.93 9.38
CA ALA A 50 -5.06 0.42 9.56
C ALA A 50 -4.90 0.69 11.06
N LEU A 51 -3.71 1.12 11.47
CA LEU A 51 -3.39 1.46 12.86
C LEU A 51 -2.98 2.93 12.93
N GLN A 52 -3.56 3.65 13.88
CA GLN A 52 -3.12 4.99 14.24
C GLN A 52 -2.26 4.86 15.51
N THR A 53 -1.01 5.33 15.44
CA THR A 53 -0.13 5.41 16.60
C THR A 53 -0.61 6.54 17.51
N LEU A 54 -0.94 6.22 18.76
CA LEU A 54 -1.25 7.21 19.79
C LEU A 54 0.08 7.77 20.30
N TRP A 55 0.38 9.03 20.02
CA TRP A 55 1.48 9.76 20.64
C TRP A 55 0.95 10.59 21.80
#